data_AF-A0A4R2JCD8-F1
#
_entry.id   AF-A0A4R2JCD8-F1
#
_cell.length_a   1.000
_cell.length_b   1.000
_cell.length_c   1.000
_cell.angle_alpha   90.00
_cell.angle_beta   90.00
_cell.angle_gamma   90.00
#
_symmetry.space_group_name_H-M   'P 1'
#
loop_
_entity.id
_entity.type
_entity.pdbx_description
1 polymer ?
#
loop_
_entity_poly.entity_id
_entity_poly.type
_entity_poly.pdbx_seq_one_letter_code
_entity_poly.pdbx_strand_id
1 'polypeptide(L)'
;MTNFVVCGGAGSVGGLFCRLFGNSGDVVTVDREQGRHVQGDVTHPSRNVNAVLATADVVLLALPEKACEAAIPVVASTMRAGALLADTSSVKATVAALLAEAAERHDLETLSLNPMFAPTLDPAGRPVATVTIRGGPRTDLVCRLLRDASLRLVPVTADEHDHLTALTQVATHASVLAFGQALVAGGCDVDKLVRLAPPPHLAMLALLARIVRGSPEVYWDIQAGNAEAERARQDLRAGLDHLSTVVTFAHRPGFARTLDEIADKLGPCGGDLAARCAEMLARPELGRVSDVPIAIAGPDAVPDATGGTPKDNQYSRRPAGDARNRPAEARFRPPAGAGSHRPGHLKHDLRT
;
A
#
# COMPACT_ATOMS: atom_id res chain seq x y z
N MET A 1 -6.78 -31.83 15.27
CA MET A 1 -6.89 -30.79 14.24
C MET A 1 -6.27 -29.51 14.81
N THR A 2 -5.68 -28.66 13.96
CA THR A 2 -5.10 -27.40 14.43
C THR A 2 -6.21 -26.37 14.65
N ASN A 3 -6.15 -25.62 15.75
CA ASN A 3 -7.10 -24.55 16.04
C ASN A 3 -6.55 -23.19 15.59
N PHE A 4 -7.17 -22.57 14.59
CA PHE A 4 -6.80 -21.27 14.06
C PHE A 4 -7.77 -20.19 14.53
N VAL A 5 -7.26 -19.07 15.01
CA VAL A 5 -8.05 -17.86 15.23
C VAL A 5 -7.59 -16.77 14.27
N VAL A 6 -8.53 -16.19 13.51
CA VAL A 6 -8.26 -15.05 12.62
C VAL A 6 -8.99 -13.82 13.15
N CYS A 7 -8.22 -12.86 13.66
CA CYS A 7 -8.71 -11.56 14.13
C CYS A 7 -8.81 -10.60 12.94
N GLY A 8 -9.94 -9.93 12.74
CA GLY A 8 -10.24 -9.22 11.48
C GLY A 8 -10.69 -10.15 10.36
N GLY A 9 -11.25 -11.31 10.71
CA GLY A 9 -11.61 -12.38 9.78
C GLY A 9 -12.69 -12.00 8.76
N ALA A 10 -13.52 -10.99 9.05
CA ALA A 10 -14.52 -10.50 8.09
C ALA A 10 -13.91 -9.60 7.00
N GLY A 11 -12.70 -9.09 7.21
CA GLY A 11 -11.97 -8.27 6.25
C GLY A 11 -11.42 -9.08 5.06
N SER A 12 -11.01 -8.39 4.00
CA SER A 12 -10.53 -9.05 2.78
C SER A 12 -9.29 -9.92 2.99
N VAL A 13 -8.32 -9.44 3.79
CA VAL A 13 -7.10 -10.18 4.13
C VAL A 13 -7.42 -11.33 5.10
N GLY A 14 -8.19 -11.07 6.16
CA GLY A 14 -8.62 -12.11 7.10
C GLY A 14 -9.38 -13.23 6.40
N GLY A 15 -10.30 -12.88 5.50
CA GLY A 15 -11.05 -13.83 4.68
C GLY A 15 -10.17 -14.66 3.74
N LEU A 16 -9.07 -14.11 3.21
CA LEU A 16 -8.08 -14.89 2.45
C LEU A 16 -7.48 -15.99 3.34
N PHE A 17 -7.01 -15.64 4.54
CA PHE A 17 -6.40 -16.63 5.43
C PHE A 17 -7.42 -17.62 6.01
N CYS A 18 -8.67 -17.24 6.21
CA CYS A 18 -9.74 -18.18 6.55
C CYS A 18 -9.90 -19.26 5.47
N ARG A 19 -9.84 -18.89 4.18
CA ARG A 19 -9.87 -19.86 3.07
C ARG A 19 -8.63 -20.74 3.02
N LEU A 20 -7.45 -20.15 3.27
CA LEU A 20 -6.18 -20.88 3.26
C LEU A 20 -6.08 -21.90 4.41
N PHE A 21 -6.64 -21.59 5.58
CA PHE A 21 -6.61 -22.47 6.75
C PHE A 21 -7.77 -23.47 6.80
N GLY A 22 -8.90 -23.19 6.13
CA GLY A 22 -10.15 -23.93 6.29
C GLY A 22 -10.10 -25.42 5.98
N ASN A 23 -9.15 -25.88 5.16
CA ASN A 23 -8.96 -27.31 4.85
C ASN A 23 -8.01 -28.03 5.81
N SER A 24 -7.43 -27.33 6.79
CA SER A 24 -6.32 -27.82 7.61
C SER A 24 -6.61 -27.81 9.11
N GLY A 25 -7.78 -27.31 9.52
CA GLY A 25 -8.20 -27.31 10.91
C GLY A 25 -9.45 -26.47 11.15
N ASP A 26 -9.76 -26.26 12.42
CA ASP A 26 -10.90 -25.46 12.83
C ASP A 26 -10.51 -23.98 12.79
N VAL A 27 -11.28 -23.18 12.04
CA VAL A 27 -11.03 -21.73 11.90
C VAL A 27 -12.12 -20.97 12.63
N VAL A 28 -11.73 -20.23 13.66
CA VAL A 28 -12.57 -19.29 14.39
C VAL A 28 -12.20 -17.88 13.99
N THR A 29 -13.17 -17.05 13.67
CA THR A 29 -12.95 -15.64 13.38
C THR A 29 -13.36 -14.76 14.56
N VAL A 30 -12.63 -13.67 14.78
CA VAL A 30 -12.95 -12.61 15.74
C VAL A 30 -13.02 -11.30 14.99
N ASP A 31 -14.11 -10.55 15.15
CA ASP A 31 -14.29 -9.26 14.49
C ASP A 31 -15.21 -8.34 15.30
N ARG A 32 -15.09 -7.01 15.11
CA ARG A 32 -15.93 -6.02 15.80
C ARG A 32 -17.32 -5.92 15.19
N GLU A 33 -17.40 -6.14 13.88
CA GLU A 33 -18.65 -6.09 13.12
C GLU A 33 -19.62 -7.18 13.59
N GLN A 34 -20.90 -7.08 13.23
CA GLN A 34 -21.85 -8.17 13.49
C GLN A 34 -21.74 -9.24 12.39
N GLY A 35 -21.77 -10.52 12.74
CA GLY A 35 -21.66 -11.59 11.75
C GLY A 35 -21.52 -12.98 12.34
N ARG A 36 -21.12 -13.94 11.49
CA ARG A 36 -20.88 -15.34 11.88
C ARG A 36 -19.45 -15.51 12.40
N HIS A 37 -19.14 -14.85 13.51
CA HIS A 37 -17.84 -14.83 14.17
C HIS A 37 -17.99 -14.50 15.65
N VAL A 38 -16.92 -14.64 16.43
CA VAL A 38 -16.91 -14.17 17.82
C VAL A 38 -16.82 -12.65 17.80
N GLN A 39 -17.91 -11.98 18.13
CA GLN A 39 -17.94 -10.52 18.14
C GLN A 39 -17.09 -9.96 19.29
N GLY A 40 -16.13 -9.09 18.97
CA GLY A 40 -15.33 -8.41 19.99
C GLY A 40 -14.14 -7.61 19.44
N ASP A 41 -13.61 -6.75 20.31
CA ASP A 41 -12.39 -5.98 20.06
C ASP A 41 -11.20 -6.72 20.69
N VAL A 42 -10.24 -7.14 19.88
CA VAL A 42 -9.06 -7.88 20.36
C VAL A 42 -8.03 -7.00 21.05
N THR A 43 -8.13 -5.67 20.94
CA THR A 43 -7.33 -4.73 21.73
C THR A 43 -7.83 -4.64 23.18
N HIS A 44 -9.11 -4.98 23.41
CA HIS A 44 -9.75 -5.00 24.73
C HIS A 44 -10.66 -6.25 24.82
N PRO A 45 -10.07 -7.46 24.86
CA PRO A 45 -10.80 -8.69 24.62
C PRO A 45 -11.79 -8.97 25.75
N SER A 46 -13.03 -9.29 25.34
CA SER A 46 -14.05 -9.79 26.25
C SER A 46 -13.71 -11.21 26.72
N ARG A 47 -14.45 -11.72 27.70
CA ARG A 47 -14.30 -13.11 28.17
C ARG A 47 -14.40 -14.13 27.03
N ASN A 48 -15.27 -13.91 26.05
CA ASN A 48 -15.47 -14.83 24.93
C ASN A 48 -14.28 -14.78 23.96
N VAL A 49 -13.75 -13.57 23.68
CA VAL A 49 -12.54 -13.42 22.87
C VAL A 49 -11.35 -14.08 23.56
N ASN A 50 -11.18 -13.86 24.87
CA ASN A 50 -10.10 -14.51 25.62
C ASN A 50 -10.20 -16.04 25.61
N ALA A 51 -11.42 -16.60 25.69
CA ALA A 51 -11.63 -18.03 25.66
C ALA A 51 -11.15 -18.68 24.34
N VAL A 52 -11.39 -18.02 23.20
CA VAL A 52 -10.94 -18.53 21.90
C VAL A 52 -9.43 -18.33 21.70
N LEU A 53 -8.88 -17.19 22.12
CA LEU A 53 -7.43 -16.93 22.04
C LEU A 53 -6.61 -17.90 22.90
N ALA A 54 -7.08 -18.22 24.11
CA ALA A 54 -6.36 -19.09 25.04
C ALA A 54 -6.24 -20.56 24.57
N THR A 55 -7.11 -20.99 23.64
CA THR A 55 -7.14 -22.35 23.11
C THR A 55 -6.57 -22.47 21.69
N ALA A 56 -6.13 -21.35 21.10
CA ALA A 56 -5.61 -21.30 19.75
C ALA A 56 -4.23 -21.96 19.64
N ASP A 57 -3.99 -22.67 18.54
CA ASP A 57 -2.64 -23.07 18.13
C ASP A 57 -1.95 -21.97 17.32
N VAL A 58 -2.74 -21.23 16.54
CA VAL A 58 -2.31 -20.13 15.68
C VAL A 58 -3.32 -19.00 15.83
N VAL A 59 -2.84 -17.80 16.13
CA VAL A 59 -3.63 -16.56 16.05
C VAL A 59 -3.03 -15.69 14.95
N LEU A 60 -3.84 -15.29 13.98
CA LEU A 60 -3.47 -14.37 12.92
C LEU A 60 -4.20 -13.03 13.08
N LEU A 61 -3.44 -11.94 13.17
CA LEU A 61 -3.95 -10.57 13.24
C LEU A 61 -4.01 -9.97 11.84
N ALA A 62 -5.21 -9.98 11.24
CA ALA A 62 -5.51 -9.31 9.98
C ALA A 62 -6.21 -7.97 10.23
N LEU A 63 -5.52 -7.07 10.93
CA LEU A 63 -6.07 -5.83 11.49
C LEU A 63 -5.43 -4.59 10.85
N PRO A 64 -6.08 -3.41 10.91
CA PRO A 64 -5.42 -2.14 10.64
C PRO A 64 -4.21 -1.94 11.57
N GLU A 65 -3.16 -1.29 11.08
CA GLU A 65 -1.84 -1.20 11.72
C GLU A 65 -1.90 -0.83 13.22
N LYS A 66 -2.54 0.30 13.56
CA LYS A 66 -2.67 0.75 14.96
C LYS A 66 -3.41 -0.25 15.85
N ALA A 67 -4.40 -0.95 15.30
CA ALA A 67 -5.13 -1.97 16.04
C ALA A 67 -4.28 -3.24 16.20
N CYS A 68 -3.46 -3.59 15.20
CA CYS A 68 -2.51 -4.69 15.28
C CYS A 68 -1.46 -4.43 16.37
N GLU A 69 -0.82 -3.24 16.36
CA GLU A 69 0.16 -2.84 17.37
C GLU A 69 -0.42 -2.92 18.79
N ALA A 70 -1.64 -2.41 19.00
CA ALA A 70 -2.31 -2.48 20.29
C ALA A 70 -2.72 -3.90 20.69
N ALA A 71 -3.07 -4.75 19.72
CA ALA A 71 -3.54 -6.12 19.98
C ALA A 71 -2.41 -7.08 20.35
N ILE A 72 -1.21 -6.95 19.75
CA ILE A 72 -0.10 -7.91 19.94
C ILE A 72 0.18 -8.21 21.43
N PRO A 73 0.44 -7.23 22.31
CA PRO A 73 0.77 -7.54 23.71
C PRO A 73 -0.41 -8.18 24.46
N VAL A 74 -1.64 -7.74 24.18
CA VAL A 74 -2.85 -8.24 24.84
C VAL A 74 -3.15 -9.68 24.43
N VAL A 75 -3.10 -9.95 23.12
CA VAL A 75 -3.31 -11.29 22.55
C VAL A 75 -2.22 -12.24 23.02
N ALA A 76 -0.95 -11.84 22.95
CA ALA A 76 0.18 -12.66 23.38
C ALA A 76 0.05 -13.12 24.84
N SER A 77 -0.38 -12.23 25.74
CA SER A 77 -0.57 -12.55 27.16
C SER A 77 -1.69 -13.55 27.45
N THR A 78 -2.59 -13.76 26.48
CA THR A 78 -3.74 -14.67 26.59
C THR A 78 -3.44 -16.04 25.97
N MET A 79 -2.50 -16.11 25.02
CA MET A 79 -2.16 -17.33 24.30
C MET A 79 -1.35 -18.29 25.17
N ARG A 80 -1.49 -19.59 24.87
CA ARG A 80 -0.67 -20.64 25.50
C ARG A 80 0.75 -20.64 24.95
N ALA A 81 1.72 -21.03 25.77
CA ALA A 81 3.10 -21.25 25.34
C ALA A 81 3.19 -22.23 24.15
N GLY A 82 4.13 -21.98 23.24
CA GLY A 82 4.33 -22.72 22.00
C GLY A 82 3.21 -22.56 20.95
N ALA A 83 2.30 -21.60 21.11
CA ALA A 83 1.39 -21.18 20.04
C ALA A 83 2.06 -20.16 19.11
N LEU A 84 1.51 -20.00 17.91
CA LEU A 84 1.99 -19.00 16.93
C LEU A 84 1.12 -17.75 16.96
N LEU A 85 1.73 -16.60 17.23
CA LEU A 85 1.14 -15.28 16.96
C LEU A 85 1.69 -14.74 15.64
N ALA A 86 0.81 -14.50 14.68
CA ALA A 86 1.15 -13.95 13.38
C ALA A 86 0.33 -12.71 13.05
N ASP A 87 0.83 -11.88 12.13
CA ASP A 87 0.11 -10.70 11.62
C ASP A 87 0.21 -10.57 10.10
N THR A 88 -0.59 -9.67 9.54
CA THR A 88 -0.59 -9.36 8.09
C THR A 88 -0.33 -7.88 7.77
N SER A 89 0.38 -7.15 8.64
CA SER A 89 0.61 -5.71 8.51
C SER A 89 1.35 -5.39 7.23
N SER A 90 1.23 -4.16 6.71
CA SER A 90 1.98 -3.76 5.51
C SER A 90 3.38 -3.26 5.84
N VAL A 91 3.62 -2.71 7.02
CA VAL A 91 4.95 -2.31 7.55
C VAL A 91 5.41 -3.34 8.58
N LYS A 92 6.69 -3.74 8.56
CA LYS A 92 7.20 -4.84 9.41
C LYS A 92 8.01 -4.37 10.60
N ALA A 93 8.81 -3.30 10.50
CA ALA A 93 9.79 -2.96 11.52
C ALA A 93 9.15 -2.81 12.91
N THR A 94 8.10 -2.00 13.03
CA THR A 94 7.39 -1.78 14.30
C THR A 94 6.76 -3.06 14.83
N VAL A 95 6.09 -3.81 13.97
CA VAL A 95 5.36 -5.03 14.35
C VAL A 95 6.32 -6.16 14.74
N ALA A 96 7.43 -6.31 14.04
CA ALA A 96 8.46 -7.30 14.34
C ALA A 96 9.06 -7.08 15.73
N ALA A 97 9.27 -5.82 16.15
CA ALA A 97 9.73 -5.52 17.50
C ALA A 97 8.72 -5.97 18.57
N LEU A 98 7.43 -5.65 18.38
CA LEU A 98 6.37 -6.08 19.29
C LEU A 98 6.22 -7.62 19.34
N LEU A 99 6.35 -8.28 18.20
CA LEU A 99 6.34 -9.74 18.11
C LEU A 99 7.57 -10.38 18.78
N ALA A 100 8.75 -9.75 18.71
CA ALA A 100 9.94 -10.22 19.40
C ALA A 100 9.73 -10.19 20.92
N GLU A 101 9.21 -9.09 21.45
CA GLU A 101 8.87 -8.98 22.87
C GLU A 101 7.83 -10.01 23.29
N ALA A 102 6.79 -10.23 22.48
CA ALA A 102 5.76 -11.23 22.74
C ALA A 102 6.35 -12.65 22.79
N ALA A 103 7.24 -12.98 21.86
CA ALA A 103 7.91 -14.27 21.78
C ALA A 103 8.77 -14.54 23.03
N GLU A 104 9.50 -13.55 23.50
CA GLU A 104 10.34 -13.66 24.70
C GLU A 104 9.54 -13.78 25.99
N ARG A 105 8.52 -12.94 26.17
CA ARG A 105 7.74 -12.89 27.43
C ARG A 105 6.79 -14.05 27.60
N HIS A 106 6.23 -14.58 26.51
CA HIS A 106 5.13 -15.55 26.54
C HIS A 106 5.47 -16.91 25.90
N ASP A 107 6.73 -17.12 25.49
CA ASP A 107 7.20 -18.34 24.83
C ASP A 107 6.36 -18.70 23.60
N LEU A 108 6.16 -17.71 22.73
CA LEU A 108 5.37 -17.85 21.49
C LEU A 108 6.28 -17.97 20.28
N GLU A 109 5.85 -18.77 19.31
CA GLU A 109 6.34 -18.60 17.94
C GLU A 109 5.75 -17.32 17.34
N THR A 110 6.51 -16.62 16.50
CA THR A 110 6.08 -15.36 15.90
C THR A 110 6.51 -15.18 14.46
N LEU A 111 5.54 -14.80 13.62
CA LEU A 111 5.67 -14.71 12.16
C LEU A 111 4.88 -13.51 11.63
N SER A 112 5.54 -12.58 10.95
CA SER A 112 4.86 -11.53 10.21
C SER A 112 4.75 -11.90 8.73
N LEU A 113 3.56 -11.73 8.16
CA LEU A 113 3.25 -12.03 6.77
C LEU A 113 2.85 -10.75 6.04
N ASN A 114 3.18 -10.63 4.76
CA ASN A 114 2.61 -9.57 3.92
C ASN A 114 2.27 -10.14 2.53
N PRO A 115 0.99 -10.46 2.27
CA PRO A 115 0.52 -10.78 0.94
C PRO A 115 0.70 -9.58 0.01
N MET A 116 1.64 -9.66 -0.94
CA MET A 116 1.99 -8.55 -1.85
C MET A 116 1.02 -8.44 -3.04
N PHE A 117 -0.26 -8.75 -2.81
CA PHE A 117 -1.32 -8.80 -3.82
C PHE A 117 -2.69 -8.53 -3.20
N ALA A 118 -3.66 -8.12 -4.03
CA ALA A 118 -5.02 -7.89 -3.55
C ALA A 118 -5.67 -9.23 -3.13
N PRO A 119 -6.31 -9.33 -1.93
CA PRO A 119 -6.86 -10.59 -1.42
C PRO A 119 -8.01 -11.21 -2.24
N THR A 120 -8.56 -10.45 -3.19
CA THR A 120 -9.60 -10.90 -4.13
C THR A 120 -9.03 -11.64 -5.34
N LEU A 121 -7.71 -11.60 -5.55
CA LEU A 121 -7.05 -12.33 -6.64
C LEU A 121 -6.81 -13.78 -6.25
N ASP A 122 -6.67 -14.63 -7.28
CA ASP A 122 -6.15 -15.99 -7.12
C ASP A 122 -4.75 -15.94 -6.46
N PRO A 123 -4.54 -16.64 -5.32
CA PRO A 123 -3.26 -16.69 -4.62
C PRO A 123 -2.15 -17.41 -5.40
N ALA A 124 -2.46 -18.27 -6.37
CA ALA A 124 -1.46 -19.10 -7.04
C ALA A 124 -0.34 -18.26 -7.69
N GLY A 125 0.91 -18.59 -7.37
CA GLY A 125 2.12 -17.93 -7.86
C GLY A 125 2.36 -16.51 -7.32
N ARG A 126 1.52 -16.03 -6.40
CA ARG A 126 1.64 -14.68 -5.82
C ARG A 126 2.64 -14.65 -4.66
N PRO A 127 3.42 -13.56 -4.52
CA PRO A 127 4.39 -13.44 -3.44
C PRO A 127 3.74 -13.11 -2.10
N VAL A 128 4.22 -13.74 -1.03
CA VAL A 128 3.99 -13.35 0.36
C VAL A 128 5.35 -13.12 1.00
N ALA A 129 5.62 -11.90 1.45
CA ALA A 129 6.83 -11.64 2.21
C ALA A 129 6.66 -12.25 3.62
N THR A 130 7.70 -12.90 4.13
CA THR A 130 7.65 -13.60 5.41
C THR A 130 8.82 -13.15 6.28
N VAL A 131 8.50 -12.62 7.46
CA VAL A 131 9.49 -12.27 8.49
C VAL A 131 9.27 -13.21 9.67
N THR A 132 10.14 -14.19 9.84
CA THR A 132 10.10 -15.10 11.00
C THR A 132 10.93 -14.49 12.12
N ILE A 133 10.29 -14.17 13.26
CA ILE A 133 10.98 -13.60 14.43
C ILE A 133 11.42 -14.73 15.37
N ARG A 134 10.48 -15.62 15.74
CA ARG A 134 10.79 -16.89 16.44
C ARG A 134 10.05 -18.02 15.75
N GLY A 135 10.80 -18.91 15.08
CA GLY A 135 10.25 -20.05 14.37
C GLY A 135 9.98 -21.27 15.26
N GLY A 136 9.16 -22.19 14.75
CA GLY A 136 8.89 -23.48 15.36
C GLY A 136 7.87 -24.29 14.54
N PRO A 137 7.35 -25.40 15.10
CA PRO A 137 6.43 -26.30 14.39
C PRO A 137 5.16 -25.63 13.85
N ARG A 138 4.63 -24.59 14.52
CA ARG A 138 3.41 -23.89 14.09
C ARG A 138 3.69 -22.90 12.95
N THR A 139 4.84 -22.25 12.97
CA THR A 139 5.38 -21.40 11.90
C THR A 139 5.59 -22.25 10.65
N ASP A 140 6.21 -23.42 10.81
CA ASP A 140 6.44 -24.35 9.70
C ASP A 140 5.13 -24.87 9.11
N LEU A 141 4.13 -25.13 9.96
CA LEU A 141 2.78 -25.50 9.53
C LEU A 141 2.19 -24.40 8.66
N VAL A 142 2.13 -23.15 9.14
CA VAL A 142 1.58 -22.03 8.35
C VAL A 142 2.34 -21.86 7.04
N CYS A 143 3.67 -21.87 7.07
CA CYS A 143 4.48 -21.75 5.85
C CYS A 143 4.20 -22.90 4.86
N ARG A 144 3.99 -24.13 5.32
CA ARG A 144 3.59 -25.25 4.45
C ARG A 144 2.22 -25.01 3.83
N LEU A 145 1.21 -24.62 4.61
CA LEU A 145 -0.13 -24.35 4.09
C LEU A 145 -0.13 -23.28 2.99
N LEU A 146 0.67 -22.23 3.16
CA LEU A 146 0.81 -21.20 2.12
C LEU A 146 1.47 -21.75 0.84
N ARG A 147 2.52 -22.57 0.96
CA ARG A 147 3.17 -23.21 -0.19
C ARG A 147 2.25 -24.21 -0.89
N ASP A 148 1.45 -24.98 -0.14
CA ASP A 148 0.48 -25.93 -0.68
C ASP A 148 -0.63 -25.20 -1.47
N ALA A 149 -0.98 -23.98 -1.04
CA ALA A 149 -1.83 -23.06 -1.79
C ALA A 149 -1.09 -22.36 -2.97
N SER A 150 0.09 -22.85 -3.35
CA SER A 150 0.92 -22.33 -4.44
C SER A 150 1.37 -20.88 -4.27
N LEU A 151 1.40 -20.34 -3.04
CA LEU A 151 1.99 -19.03 -2.77
C LEU A 151 3.51 -19.11 -2.78
N ARG A 152 4.15 -18.06 -3.30
CA ARG A 152 5.60 -17.91 -3.28
C ARG A 152 6.02 -17.17 -2.02
N LEU A 153 6.53 -17.89 -1.03
CA LEU A 153 7.07 -17.26 0.18
C LEU A 153 8.43 -16.62 -0.14
N VAL A 154 8.60 -15.37 0.29
CA VAL A 154 9.83 -14.59 0.12
C VAL A 154 10.33 -14.21 1.52
N PRO A 155 11.28 -14.98 2.09
CA PRO A 155 11.87 -14.66 3.39
C PRO A 155 12.71 -13.38 3.30
N VAL A 156 12.48 -12.46 4.22
CA VAL A 156 13.18 -11.18 4.34
C VAL A 156 13.31 -10.79 5.81
N THR A 157 14.24 -9.91 6.14
CA THR A 157 14.22 -9.24 7.45
C THR A 157 13.13 -8.16 7.48
N ALA A 158 12.77 -7.66 8.67
CA ALA A 158 11.79 -6.57 8.79
C ALA A 158 12.28 -5.28 8.10
N ASP A 159 13.56 -4.92 8.29
CA ASP A 159 14.16 -3.74 7.66
C ASP A 159 14.27 -3.91 6.14
N GLU A 160 14.69 -5.09 5.67
CA GLU A 160 14.75 -5.39 4.24
C GLU A 160 13.36 -5.33 3.60
N HIS A 161 12.35 -5.88 4.27
CA HIS A 161 10.96 -5.77 3.83
C HIS A 161 10.55 -4.31 3.64
N ASP A 162 10.75 -3.46 4.66
CA ASP A 162 10.29 -2.09 4.63
C ASP A 162 11.05 -1.28 3.56
N HIS A 163 12.36 -1.51 3.42
CA HIS A 163 13.13 -0.93 2.31
C HIS A 163 12.59 -1.35 0.94
N LEU A 164 12.36 -2.65 0.72
CA LEU A 164 11.88 -3.19 -0.56
C LEU A 164 10.44 -2.75 -0.85
N THR A 165 9.57 -2.62 0.15
CA THR A 165 8.19 -2.15 -0.04
C THR A 165 8.13 -0.64 -0.30
N ALA A 166 9.05 0.15 0.24
CA ALA A 166 9.20 1.55 -0.17
C ALA A 166 9.50 1.66 -1.67
N LEU A 167 10.39 0.83 -2.20
CA LEU A 167 10.68 0.83 -3.64
C LEU A 167 9.55 0.22 -4.48
N THR A 168 9.03 -0.94 -4.07
CA THR A 168 8.05 -1.70 -4.90
C THR A 168 6.63 -1.18 -4.81
N GLN A 169 6.23 -0.57 -3.70
CA GLN A 169 4.89 -0.02 -3.50
C GLN A 169 4.90 1.51 -3.48
N VAL A 170 5.69 2.16 -2.62
CA VAL A 170 5.63 3.64 -2.51
C VAL A 170 6.01 4.28 -3.84
N ALA A 171 7.21 3.98 -4.36
CA ALA A 171 7.70 4.59 -5.59
C ALA A 171 6.82 4.23 -6.80
N THR A 172 6.34 2.98 -6.90
CA THR A 172 5.43 2.55 -7.97
C THR A 172 4.12 3.33 -7.97
N HIS A 173 3.41 3.39 -6.83
CA HIS A 173 2.14 4.11 -6.75
C HIS A 173 2.34 5.62 -6.88
N ALA A 174 3.42 6.17 -6.30
CA ALA A 174 3.77 7.57 -6.46
C ALA A 174 4.01 7.94 -7.92
N SER A 175 4.66 7.05 -8.70
CA SER A 175 4.89 7.26 -10.14
C SER A 175 3.58 7.34 -10.92
N VAL A 176 2.63 6.45 -10.63
CA VAL A 176 1.32 6.44 -11.30
C VAL A 176 0.48 7.65 -10.89
N LEU A 177 0.50 8.03 -9.61
CA LEU A 177 -0.20 9.22 -9.11
C LEU A 177 0.40 10.51 -9.66
N ALA A 178 1.73 10.63 -9.72
CA ALA A 178 2.43 11.76 -10.32
C ALA A 178 2.10 11.89 -11.82
N PHE A 179 2.05 10.77 -12.53
CA PHE A 179 1.54 10.74 -13.91
C PHE A 179 0.11 11.27 -14.00
N GLY A 180 -0.81 10.84 -13.14
CA GLY A 180 -2.17 11.38 -13.07
C GLY A 180 -2.22 12.89 -12.78
N GLN A 181 -1.40 13.38 -11.85
CA GLN A 181 -1.29 14.81 -11.54
C GLN A 181 -0.78 15.62 -12.74
N ALA A 182 0.16 15.09 -13.51
CA ALA A 182 0.64 15.73 -14.73
C ALA A 182 -0.47 15.84 -15.80
N LEU A 183 -1.34 14.83 -15.94
CA LEU A 183 -2.49 14.89 -16.84
C LEU A 183 -3.50 15.98 -16.43
N VAL A 184 -3.72 16.15 -15.13
CA VAL A 184 -4.57 17.22 -14.58
C VAL A 184 -3.96 18.59 -14.88
N ALA A 185 -2.67 18.77 -14.60
CA ALA A 185 -1.97 20.03 -14.83
C ALA A 185 -1.90 20.42 -16.32
N GLY A 186 -1.78 19.44 -17.21
CA GLY A 186 -1.74 19.64 -18.66
C GLY A 186 -3.09 20.00 -19.30
N GLY A 187 -4.21 19.90 -18.58
CA GLY A 187 -5.53 20.25 -19.09
C GLY A 187 -6.00 19.36 -20.26
N CYS A 188 -5.74 18.07 -20.19
CA CYS A 188 -5.99 17.14 -21.30
C CYS A 188 -7.46 16.68 -21.41
N ASP A 189 -7.89 16.41 -22.65
CA ASP A 189 -9.12 15.66 -22.95
C ASP A 189 -8.81 14.16 -22.87
N VAL A 190 -9.26 13.51 -21.80
CA VAL A 190 -8.96 12.10 -21.50
C VAL A 190 -9.46 11.16 -22.59
N ASP A 191 -10.59 11.46 -23.23
CA ASP A 191 -11.14 10.61 -24.29
C ASP A 191 -10.22 10.62 -25.52
N LYS A 192 -9.66 11.80 -25.86
CA LYS A 192 -8.66 11.89 -26.93
C LYS A 192 -7.37 11.17 -26.57
N LEU A 193 -6.91 11.26 -25.31
CA LEU A 193 -5.74 10.53 -24.86
C LEU A 193 -5.93 9.03 -25.01
N VAL A 194 -7.05 8.49 -24.53
CA VAL A 194 -7.37 7.06 -24.63
C VAL A 194 -7.38 6.59 -26.09
N ARG A 195 -7.99 7.36 -27.00
CA ARG A 195 -8.08 6.99 -28.43
C ARG A 195 -6.74 7.04 -29.17
N LEU A 196 -5.80 7.87 -28.71
CA LEU A 196 -4.45 7.98 -29.28
C LEU A 196 -3.41 7.12 -28.54
N ALA A 197 -3.80 6.50 -27.43
CA ALA A 197 -2.87 5.91 -26.50
C ALA A 197 -2.15 4.69 -27.11
N PRO A 198 -0.81 4.71 -27.20
CA PRO A 198 -0.06 3.47 -27.45
C PRO A 198 -0.21 2.52 -26.25
N PRO A 199 0.00 1.20 -26.43
CA PRO A 199 -0.22 0.20 -25.38
C PRO A 199 0.41 0.52 -24.00
N PRO A 200 1.65 1.05 -23.89
CA PRO A 200 2.20 1.45 -22.58
C PRO A 200 1.40 2.56 -21.88
N HIS A 201 0.86 3.51 -22.64
CA HIS A 201 0.04 4.58 -22.08
C HIS A 201 -1.32 4.05 -21.60
N LEU A 202 -1.95 3.13 -22.34
CA LEU A 202 -3.17 2.45 -21.89
C LEU A 202 -2.93 1.66 -20.60
N ALA A 203 -1.79 0.96 -20.48
CA ALA A 203 -1.41 0.29 -19.25
C ALA A 203 -1.31 1.28 -18.07
N MET A 204 -0.66 2.43 -18.26
CA MET A 204 -0.56 3.47 -17.23
C MET A 204 -1.92 4.07 -16.85
N LEU A 205 -2.79 4.35 -17.83
CA LEU A 205 -4.16 4.82 -17.58
C LEU A 205 -4.99 3.78 -16.84
N ALA A 206 -4.88 2.50 -17.18
CA ALA A 206 -5.58 1.42 -16.49
C ALA A 206 -5.11 1.27 -15.04
N LEU A 207 -3.80 1.38 -14.79
CA LEU A 207 -3.23 1.41 -13.44
C LEU A 207 -3.71 2.62 -12.65
N LEU A 208 -3.70 3.81 -13.27
CA LEU A 208 -4.22 5.03 -12.65
C LEU A 208 -5.70 4.90 -12.29
N ALA A 209 -6.53 4.43 -13.23
CA ALA A 209 -7.96 4.21 -13.03
C ALA A 209 -8.23 3.21 -11.89
N ARG A 210 -7.44 2.14 -11.80
CA ARG A 210 -7.50 1.19 -10.69
C ARG A 210 -7.20 1.86 -9.35
N ILE A 211 -6.17 2.70 -9.29
CA ILE A 211 -5.76 3.39 -8.06
C ILE A 211 -6.83 4.39 -7.61
N VAL A 212 -7.27 5.29 -8.48
CA VAL A 212 -8.21 6.36 -8.10
C VAL A 212 -9.62 5.85 -7.78
N ARG A 213 -9.97 4.63 -8.18
CA ARG A 213 -11.23 3.97 -7.78
C ARG A 213 -11.11 3.17 -6.48
N GLY A 214 -9.91 3.00 -5.92
CA GLY A 214 -9.74 2.40 -4.61
C GLY A 214 -9.97 3.40 -3.47
N SER A 215 -9.84 2.93 -2.23
CA SER A 215 -10.00 3.78 -1.03
C SER A 215 -8.79 4.71 -0.88
N PRO A 216 -8.99 6.02 -0.68
CA PRO A 216 -7.91 6.96 -0.41
C PRO A 216 -7.03 6.57 0.77
N GLU A 217 -7.62 5.98 1.80
CA GLU A 217 -6.95 5.55 3.02
C GLU A 217 -5.87 4.49 2.72
N VAL A 218 -6.18 3.51 1.86
CA VAL A 218 -5.21 2.48 1.46
C VAL A 218 -3.99 3.09 0.77
N TYR A 219 -4.19 4.02 -0.15
CA TYR A 219 -3.08 4.65 -0.87
C TYR A 219 -2.35 5.68 0.00
N TRP A 220 -3.04 6.33 0.94
CA TRP A 220 -2.41 7.14 1.96
C TRP A 220 -1.47 6.29 2.82
N ASP A 221 -1.95 5.15 3.34
CA ASP A 221 -1.15 4.26 4.18
C ASP A 221 0.07 3.71 3.44
N ILE A 222 -0.08 3.34 2.16
CA ILE A 222 1.05 2.98 1.30
C ILE A 222 2.06 4.13 1.25
N GLN A 223 1.61 5.37 1.07
CA GLN A 223 2.51 6.52 0.92
C GLN A 223 3.06 7.05 2.25
N ALA A 224 2.40 6.84 3.39
CA ALA A 224 2.76 7.49 4.64
C ALA A 224 3.19 6.55 5.76
N GLY A 225 2.78 5.27 5.71
CA GLY A 225 3.00 4.32 6.80
C GLY A 225 4.44 3.82 6.91
N ASN A 226 5.15 3.70 5.78
CA ASN A 226 6.54 3.23 5.77
C ASN A 226 7.52 4.39 6.05
N ALA A 227 8.46 4.20 6.99
CA ALA A 227 9.45 5.21 7.37
C ALA A 227 10.34 5.67 6.20
N GLU A 228 10.58 4.81 5.20
CA GLU A 228 11.33 5.13 3.98
C GLU A 228 10.47 5.72 2.86
N ALA A 229 9.15 5.87 3.06
CA ALA A 229 8.25 6.30 1.99
C ALA A 229 8.56 7.71 1.47
N GLU A 230 8.92 8.64 2.36
CA GLU A 230 9.32 9.98 1.95
C GLU A 230 10.59 9.95 1.09
N ARG A 231 11.59 9.17 1.51
CA ARG A 231 12.82 9.00 0.74
C ARG A 231 12.53 8.41 -0.65
N ALA A 232 11.69 7.38 -0.73
CA ALA A 232 11.30 6.78 -2.01
C ALA A 232 10.64 7.79 -2.96
N ARG A 233 9.79 8.68 -2.46
CA ARG A 233 9.22 9.78 -3.26
C ARG A 233 10.25 10.81 -3.68
N GLN A 234 11.18 11.17 -2.78
CA GLN A 234 12.26 12.11 -3.09
C GLN A 234 13.19 11.58 -4.17
N ASP A 235 13.56 10.30 -4.09
CA ASP A 235 14.39 9.62 -5.09
C ASP A 235 13.69 9.57 -6.46
N LEU A 236 12.38 9.27 -6.47
CA LEU A 236 11.58 9.31 -7.70
C LEU A 236 11.54 10.72 -8.32
N ARG A 237 11.34 11.75 -7.50
CA ARG A 237 11.37 13.14 -7.95
C ARG A 237 12.74 13.50 -8.52
N ALA A 238 13.82 13.16 -7.83
CA ALA A 238 15.18 13.39 -8.28
C ALA A 238 15.45 12.70 -9.64
N GLY A 239 14.93 11.50 -9.85
CA GLY A 239 15.01 10.80 -11.14
C GLY A 239 14.33 11.57 -12.28
N LEU A 240 13.15 12.16 -12.06
CA LEU A 240 12.45 12.98 -13.05
C LEU A 240 13.18 14.32 -13.33
N ASP A 241 13.72 14.95 -12.28
CA ASP A 241 14.52 16.18 -12.40
C ASP A 241 15.82 15.91 -13.19
N HIS A 242 16.48 14.77 -12.93
CA HIS A 242 17.65 14.32 -13.67
C HIS A 242 17.33 14.05 -15.15
N LEU A 243 16.24 13.32 -15.44
CA LEU A 243 15.79 13.09 -16.81
C LEU A 243 15.57 14.41 -17.56
N SER A 244 14.87 15.37 -16.92
CA SER A 244 14.60 16.69 -17.50
C SER A 244 15.89 17.45 -17.79
N THR A 245 16.86 17.38 -16.88
CA THR A 245 18.18 18.00 -17.02
C THR A 245 18.96 17.38 -18.19
N VAL A 246 19.03 16.04 -18.25
CA VAL A 246 19.77 15.32 -19.29
C VAL A 246 19.20 15.60 -20.67
N VAL A 247 17.87 15.58 -20.83
CA VAL A 247 17.21 15.85 -22.11
C VAL A 247 17.39 17.31 -22.55
N THR A 248 17.40 18.25 -21.60
CA THR A 248 17.55 19.68 -21.90
C THR A 248 19.00 20.07 -22.23
N PHE A 249 19.98 19.50 -21.51
CA PHE A 249 21.35 20.01 -21.52
C PHE A 249 22.44 19.01 -21.95
N ALA A 250 22.27 17.69 -21.74
CA ALA A 250 23.37 16.72 -21.85
C ALA A 250 23.45 15.97 -23.19
N HIS A 251 22.55 16.28 -24.14
CA HIS A 251 22.44 15.66 -25.45
C HIS A 251 22.34 14.11 -25.42
N ARG A 252 22.21 13.48 -26.60
CA ARG A 252 21.98 12.03 -26.73
C ARG A 252 22.94 11.12 -25.92
N PRO A 253 24.26 11.41 -25.82
CA PRO A 253 25.16 10.56 -25.04
C PRO A 253 24.88 10.55 -23.54
N GLY A 254 24.42 11.68 -22.97
CA GLY A 254 24.02 11.73 -21.56
C GLY A 254 22.81 10.84 -21.29
N PHE A 255 21.84 10.88 -22.19
CA PHE A 255 20.65 10.04 -22.11
C PHE A 255 20.97 8.54 -22.23
N ALA A 256 21.87 8.16 -23.15
CA ALA A 256 22.30 6.78 -23.30
C ALA A 256 22.92 6.22 -22.00
N ARG A 257 23.81 6.98 -21.34
CA ARG A 257 24.39 6.56 -20.06
C ARG A 257 23.34 6.37 -18.96
N THR A 258 22.35 7.25 -18.89
CA THR A 258 21.23 7.07 -17.95
C THR A 258 20.43 5.79 -18.23
N LEU A 259 20.24 5.42 -19.50
CA LEU A 259 19.60 4.14 -19.84
C LEU A 259 20.48 2.94 -19.44
N ASP A 260 21.80 3.01 -19.68
CA ASP A 260 22.74 1.95 -19.32
C ASP A 260 22.76 1.72 -17.80
N GLU A 261 22.80 2.78 -17.00
CA GLU A 261 22.74 2.70 -15.52
C GLU A 261 21.45 2.02 -15.02
N ILE A 262 20.30 2.33 -15.65
CA ILE A 262 19.02 1.70 -15.32
C ILE A 262 19.01 0.23 -15.75
N ALA A 263 19.54 -0.08 -16.93
CA ALA A 263 19.64 -1.45 -17.44
C ALA A 263 20.53 -2.32 -16.56
N ASP A 264 21.67 -1.79 -16.11
CA ASP A 264 22.57 -2.46 -15.17
C ASP A 264 21.86 -2.78 -13.85
N LYS A 265 20.97 -1.89 -13.38
CA LYS A 265 20.17 -2.14 -12.18
C LYS A 265 19.13 -3.25 -12.36
N LEU A 266 18.56 -3.39 -13.55
CA LEU A 266 17.69 -4.55 -13.88
C LEU A 266 18.51 -5.84 -13.95
N GLY A 267 19.75 -5.77 -14.41
CA GLY A 267 20.67 -6.91 -14.43
C GLY A 267 20.11 -8.10 -15.21
N PRO A 268 20.37 -9.35 -14.78
CA PRO A 268 20.01 -10.54 -15.54
C PRO A 268 18.52 -10.71 -15.85
N CYS A 269 17.62 -10.14 -15.04
CA CYS A 269 16.18 -10.28 -15.25
C CYS A 269 15.62 -9.28 -16.28
N GLY A 270 16.42 -8.31 -16.76
CA GLY A 270 15.96 -7.29 -17.70
C GLY A 270 15.37 -7.86 -18.99
N GLY A 271 16.00 -8.89 -19.56
CA GLY A 271 15.51 -9.57 -20.76
C GLY A 271 14.14 -10.24 -20.56
N ASP A 272 13.99 -11.01 -19.47
CA ASP A 272 12.75 -11.69 -19.13
C ASP A 272 11.61 -10.70 -18.83
N LEU A 273 11.91 -9.61 -18.13
CA LEU A 273 10.94 -8.55 -17.84
C LEU A 273 10.50 -7.84 -19.12
N ALA A 274 11.41 -7.58 -20.05
CA ALA A 274 11.08 -6.98 -21.34
C ALA A 274 10.19 -7.90 -22.19
N ALA A 275 10.52 -9.20 -22.26
CA ALA A 275 9.70 -10.19 -22.96
C ALA A 275 8.28 -10.28 -22.35
N ARG A 276 8.19 -10.33 -21.02
CA ARG A 276 6.91 -10.35 -20.31
C ARG A 276 6.09 -9.07 -20.54
N CYS A 277 6.74 -7.91 -20.59
CA CYS A 277 6.07 -6.65 -20.92
C CYS A 277 5.50 -6.71 -22.35
N ALA A 278 6.27 -7.20 -23.31
CA ALA A 278 5.81 -7.36 -24.69
C ALA A 278 4.58 -8.28 -24.77
N GLU A 279 4.57 -9.41 -24.06
CA GLU A 279 3.41 -10.30 -23.98
C GLU A 279 2.18 -9.63 -23.36
N MET A 280 2.37 -8.87 -22.27
CA MET A 280 1.28 -8.15 -21.60
C MET A 280 0.67 -7.10 -22.52
N LEU A 281 1.50 -6.34 -23.23
CA LEU A 281 1.09 -5.26 -24.12
C LEU A 281 0.56 -5.74 -25.48
N ALA A 282 0.91 -6.96 -25.91
CA ALA A 282 0.40 -7.56 -27.14
C ALA A 282 -1.05 -8.05 -27.02
N ARG A 283 -1.63 -8.10 -25.82
CA ARG A 283 -3.01 -8.57 -25.61
C ARG A 283 -4.01 -7.58 -26.24
N PRO A 284 -4.86 -8.02 -27.17
CA PRO A 284 -5.84 -7.15 -27.85
C PRO A 284 -6.81 -6.44 -26.89
N GLU A 285 -7.06 -7.06 -25.75
CA GLU A 285 -7.94 -6.56 -24.69
C GLU A 285 -7.45 -5.25 -24.06
N LEU A 286 -6.13 -5.01 -24.04
CA LEU A 286 -5.56 -3.78 -23.49
C LEU A 286 -5.96 -2.55 -24.33
N GLY A 287 -6.23 -2.75 -25.63
CA GLY A 287 -6.67 -1.72 -26.58
C GLY A 287 -8.18 -1.48 -26.60
N ARG A 288 -8.98 -2.29 -25.90
CA ARG A 288 -10.44 -2.16 -25.86
C ARG A 288 -10.87 -1.42 -24.60
N VAL A 289 -10.93 -0.10 -24.66
CA VAL A 289 -11.77 0.64 -23.71
C VAL A 289 -13.22 0.44 -24.16
N SER A 290 -14.00 -0.29 -23.36
CA SER A 290 -15.43 -0.50 -23.62
C SER A 290 -16.15 0.85 -23.75
N ASP A 291 -16.91 1.05 -24.84
CA ASP A 291 -17.79 2.22 -25.03
C ASP A 291 -18.93 2.27 -24.00
N VAL A 292 -19.11 1.19 -23.22
CA VAL A 292 -20.08 1.10 -22.14
C VAL A 292 -19.34 1.21 -20.79
N PRO A 293 -19.71 2.14 -19.91
CA PRO A 293 -19.19 2.15 -18.55
C PRO A 293 -19.62 0.85 -17.86
N ILE A 294 -18.68 -0.08 -17.69
CA ILE A 294 -18.90 -1.25 -16.86
C ILE A 294 -19.01 -0.73 -15.43
N ALA A 295 -20.20 -0.81 -14.85
CA ALA A 295 -20.39 -0.65 -13.43
C ALA A 295 -19.59 -1.76 -12.74
N ILE A 296 -18.35 -1.44 -12.35
CA ILE A 296 -17.58 -2.28 -11.44
C ILE A 296 -18.32 -2.16 -10.11
N ALA A 297 -19.07 -3.21 -9.77
CA ALA A 297 -19.66 -3.39 -8.46
C ALA A 297 -18.60 -3.09 -7.41
N GLY A 298 -18.84 -2.03 -6.63
CA GLY A 298 -18.05 -1.77 -5.44
C GLY A 298 -18.22 -2.92 -4.45
N PRO A 299 -17.32 -3.03 -3.45
CA PRO A 299 -17.35 -4.11 -2.46
C PRO A 299 -18.63 -4.20 -1.59
N ASP A 300 -19.65 -3.37 -1.80
CA ASP A 300 -20.92 -3.37 -1.04
C ASP A 300 -22.15 -3.76 -1.87
N ALA A 301 -22.00 -4.55 -2.93
CA ALA A 301 -23.17 -5.13 -3.62
C ALA A 301 -23.76 -6.29 -2.78
N VAL A 302 -24.60 -5.94 -1.79
CA VAL A 302 -25.49 -6.90 -1.11
C VAL A 302 -26.55 -7.40 -2.11
N PRO A 303 -26.84 -8.70 -2.20
CA PRO A 303 -27.88 -9.21 -3.09
C PRO A 303 -29.28 -8.96 -2.50
N ASP A 304 -30.07 -8.23 -3.29
CA ASP A 304 -31.54 -8.18 -3.32
C ASP A 304 -32.30 -7.50 -2.14
N ALA A 305 -32.81 -6.30 -2.40
CA ALA A 305 -33.97 -5.75 -1.71
C ALA A 305 -34.69 -4.73 -2.62
N THR A 306 -35.89 -5.10 -3.02
CA THR A 306 -36.90 -4.29 -3.70
C THR A 306 -37.17 -2.95 -3.02
N GLY A 307 -37.19 -1.87 -3.82
CA GLY A 307 -37.93 -0.60 -3.68
C GLY A 307 -38.21 0.01 -2.30
N GLY A 308 -37.73 1.26 -2.10
CA GLY A 308 -38.43 2.22 -1.22
C GLY A 308 -37.57 3.25 -0.48
N THR A 309 -37.53 4.47 -1.03
CA THR A 309 -37.29 5.80 -0.39
C THR A 309 -35.97 6.11 0.36
N PRO A 310 -35.42 7.34 0.25
CA PRO A 310 -34.16 7.71 0.87
C PRO A 310 -34.31 7.95 2.38
N LYS A 311 -33.44 7.35 3.20
CA LYS A 311 -33.22 7.78 4.59
C LYS A 311 -31.91 8.55 4.68
N ASP A 312 -32.02 9.70 5.33
CA ASP A 312 -30.99 10.70 5.62
C ASP A 312 -29.70 10.12 6.21
N ASN A 313 -28.58 10.47 5.60
CA ASN A 313 -27.24 10.19 6.14
C ASN A 313 -26.82 11.37 7.04
N GLN A 314 -26.58 11.10 8.33
CA GLN A 314 -26.40 12.11 9.39
C GLN A 314 -25.03 12.81 9.43
N TYR A 315 -24.27 12.83 8.33
CA TYR A 315 -23.04 13.61 8.21
C TYR A 315 -23.23 14.84 7.32
N SER A 316 -24.23 15.67 7.64
CA SER A 316 -24.41 17.00 7.04
C SER A 316 -25.26 17.89 7.94
N ARG A 317 -24.68 18.38 9.04
CA ARG A 317 -25.20 19.55 9.77
C ARG A 317 -24.04 20.44 10.21
N ARG A 318 -23.74 21.46 9.40
CA ARG A 318 -23.22 22.74 9.89
C ARG A 318 -24.36 23.76 9.78
N PRO A 319 -24.62 24.60 10.79
CA PRO A 319 -25.71 25.56 10.72
C PRO A 319 -25.34 26.71 9.79
N ALA A 320 -26.26 27.03 8.87
CA ALA A 320 -26.25 28.27 8.13
C ALA A 320 -26.55 29.44 9.09
N GLY A 321 -25.70 30.47 9.06
CA GLY A 321 -25.83 31.68 9.88
C GLY A 321 -25.30 32.89 9.14
N ASP A 322 -26.23 33.54 8.44
CA ASP A 322 -26.35 34.94 8.03
C ASP A 322 -25.21 35.66 7.25
N ALA A 323 -25.63 36.23 6.12
CA ALA A 323 -24.86 37.13 5.28
C ALA A 323 -24.97 38.56 5.83
N ARG A 324 -23.82 39.16 6.18
CA ARG A 324 -23.53 40.61 6.07
C ARG A 324 -22.14 40.94 6.64
N ASN A 325 -21.14 40.96 5.76
CA ASN A 325 -20.07 41.98 5.68
C ASN A 325 -18.90 41.47 4.82
N ARG A 326 -18.71 42.08 3.64
CA ARG A 326 -17.43 42.06 2.93
C ARG A 326 -16.52 43.16 3.52
N PRO A 327 -15.19 42.95 3.53
CA PRO A 327 -14.36 43.85 2.74
C PRO A 327 -13.33 43.13 1.87
N ALA A 328 -12.65 43.95 1.08
CA ALA A 328 -12.07 43.69 -0.22
C ALA A 328 -10.75 42.90 -0.27
N GLU A 329 -10.46 42.47 -1.49
CA GLU A 329 -9.24 41.85 -2.05
C GLU A 329 -7.92 42.30 -1.40
N ALA A 330 -7.08 41.33 -1.04
CA ALA A 330 -5.65 41.56 -0.81
C ALA A 330 -4.84 40.79 -1.85
N ARG A 331 -4.34 41.54 -2.84
CA ARG A 331 -3.35 41.10 -3.84
C ARG A 331 -2.00 40.87 -3.16
N PHE A 332 -1.37 39.76 -3.48
CA PHE A 332 0.00 39.43 -3.08
C PHE A 332 0.99 40.43 -3.72
N ARG A 333 1.85 41.07 -2.91
CA ARG A 333 2.99 41.91 -3.34
C ARG A 333 4.30 41.17 -3.03
N PRO A 334 5.30 41.16 -3.93
CA PRO A 334 6.64 40.69 -3.60
C PRO A 334 7.44 41.80 -2.87
N PRO A 335 8.47 41.46 -2.08
CA PRO A 335 9.23 42.45 -1.32
C PRO A 335 10.18 43.25 -2.23
N ALA A 336 10.11 44.59 -2.10
CA ALA A 336 11.06 45.52 -2.68
C ALA A 336 12.27 45.69 -1.76
N GLY A 337 13.45 45.81 -2.38
CA GLY A 337 14.74 45.96 -1.73
C GLY A 337 14.88 47.23 -0.89
N ALA A 338 15.82 47.16 0.06
CA ALA A 338 16.34 48.33 0.75
C ALA A 338 17.34 49.07 -0.16
N GLY A 339 17.11 50.37 -0.36
CA GLY A 339 18.14 51.32 -0.77
C GLY A 339 19.27 51.39 0.28
N SER A 340 20.35 52.13 0.15
CA SER A 340 20.90 53.01 -0.87
C SER A 340 22.10 53.65 -0.17
N HIS A 341 23.33 53.55 -0.70
CA HIS A 341 24.35 54.57 -0.44
C HIS A 341 25.18 54.78 -1.71
N ARG A 342 25.36 56.06 -2.01
CA ARG A 342 25.87 56.67 -3.26
C ARG A 342 27.42 56.74 -3.30
N PRO A 343 28.03 57.19 -4.42
CA PRO A 343 29.27 56.65 -4.96
C PRO A 343 30.53 57.40 -4.53
N GLY A 344 31.66 56.70 -4.57
CA GLY A 344 33.01 57.28 -4.53
C GLY A 344 33.81 56.83 -5.75
N HIS A 345 34.15 57.80 -6.59
CA HIS A 345 35.10 57.65 -7.69
C HIS A 345 36.49 57.28 -7.17
N LEU A 346 37.15 56.31 -7.79
CA LEU A 346 38.61 56.30 -7.92
C LEU A 346 39.02 55.56 -9.19
N LYS A 347 39.65 56.35 -10.07
CA LYS A 347 40.37 55.92 -11.26
C LYS A 347 41.57 55.07 -10.82
N HIS A 348 41.90 54.03 -11.58
CA HIS A 348 43.30 53.74 -11.83
C HIS A 348 43.49 53.13 -13.23
N ASP A 349 44.40 53.77 -13.94
CA ASP A 349 44.85 53.52 -15.30
C ASP A 349 45.53 52.16 -15.48
N LEU A 350 45.32 51.56 -16.65
CA LEU A 350 46.25 50.63 -17.28
C LEU A 350 47.14 51.41 -18.26
N ARG A 351 48.45 51.42 -18.01
CA ARG A 351 49.51 51.55 -19.03
C ARG A 351 50.88 51.23 -18.41
N THR A 352 51.33 49.99 -18.60
CA THR A 352 52.55 49.54 -19.32
C THR A 352 52.72 48.06 -19.09
#